data_AF-A0A257PB59-F1
#
_entry.id   AF-A0A257PB59-F1
#
_cell.length_a   1.000
_cell.length_b   1.000
_cell.length_c   1.000
_cell.angle_alpha   90.00
_cell.angle_beta   90.00
_cell.angle_gamma   90.00
#
_symmetry.space_group_name_H-M   'P 1'
#
loop_
_entity.id
_entity.type
_entity.pdbx_description
1 polymer ?
#
loop_
_entity_poly.entity_id
_entity_poly.type
_entity_poly.pdbx_seq_one_letter_code
_entity_poly.pdbx_strand_id
1 'polypeptide(L)'
;MRDKYNRAHMAMGWREGLEAMFGNRCELLMDATIAGCAIVAHADGRLDLVEIRRMFIGMREHPMLASLSRETIAAEFEAHRSAFAVYPSDARVNALRLVRPLSQYPRLGQWALDVCTDVARADHQLHPTEIDAIFLLRRTLGLPPEGTGAPATPGPRWTPPLSAATAAPGRTVPSVGAS
;
A
#
# COMPACT_ATOMS: atom_id res chain seq x y z
N MET A 1 -18.69 -16.41 41.75
CA MET A 1 -17.38 -16.72 41.12
C MET A 1 -17.47 -17.14 39.63
N ARG A 2 -18.60 -17.67 39.12
CA ARG A 2 -18.76 -18.06 37.69
C ARG A 2 -18.75 -16.89 36.67
N ASP A 3 -19.05 -15.68 37.13
CA ASP A 3 -19.27 -14.53 36.24
C ASP A 3 -17.98 -13.82 35.75
N LYS A 4 -16.85 -14.04 36.45
CA LYS A 4 -15.52 -13.55 36.01
C LYS A 4 -14.86 -14.48 34.98
N TYR A 5 -15.14 -15.78 35.05
CA TYR A 5 -14.57 -16.77 34.12
C TYR A 5 -15.16 -16.65 32.71
N ASN A 6 -16.47 -16.37 32.60
CA ASN A 6 -17.11 -16.15 31.30
C ASN A 6 -16.62 -14.87 30.60
N ARG A 7 -16.33 -13.80 31.34
CA ARG A 7 -15.79 -12.55 30.75
C ARG A 7 -14.36 -12.70 30.23
N ALA A 8 -13.52 -13.48 30.90
CA ALA A 8 -12.14 -13.73 30.46
C ALA A 8 -12.09 -14.60 29.18
N HIS A 9 -12.92 -15.65 29.09
CA HIS A 9 -13.01 -16.48 27.88
C HIS A 9 -13.57 -15.72 26.67
N MET A 10 -14.56 -14.84 26.87
CA MET A 10 -15.06 -13.97 25.81
C MET A 10 -14.01 -12.94 25.33
N ALA A 11 -13.16 -12.44 26.23
CA ALA A 11 -12.09 -11.49 25.89
C ALA A 11 -10.92 -12.15 25.12
N MET A 12 -10.59 -13.42 25.39
CA MET A 12 -9.59 -14.18 24.62
C MET A 12 -10.12 -14.60 23.25
N GLY A 13 -11.34 -15.13 23.16
CA GLY A 13 -11.94 -15.50 21.87
C GLY A 13 -12.14 -14.30 20.94
N TRP A 14 -12.39 -13.11 21.49
CA TRP A 14 -12.44 -11.87 20.72
C TRP A 14 -11.06 -11.45 20.18
N ARG A 15 -9.98 -11.59 20.95
CA ARG A 15 -8.62 -11.26 20.49
C ARG A 15 -8.13 -12.19 19.38
N GLU A 16 -8.31 -13.50 19.54
CA GLU A 16 -7.95 -14.49 18.52
C GLU A 16 -8.81 -14.32 17.25
N GLY A 17 -10.11 -14.03 17.41
CA GLY A 17 -11.01 -13.72 16.29
C GLY A 17 -10.64 -12.43 15.56
N LEU A 18 -10.21 -11.39 16.28
CA LEU A 18 -9.70 -10.16 15.68
C LEU A 18 -8.36 -10.39 14.99
N GLU A 19 -7.43 -11.15 15.57
CA GLU A 19 -6.15 -11.49 14.93
C GLU A 19 -6.37 -12.31 13.65
N ALA A 20 -7.28 -13.28 13.63
CA ALA A 20 -7.63 -14.00 12.41
C ALA A 20 -8.30 -13.11 11.35
N MET A 21 -9.19 -12.20 11.77
CA MET A 21 -9.91 -11.31 10.85
C MET A 21 -9.05 -10.14 10.34
N PHE A 22 -8.16 -9.58 11.15
CA PHE A 22 -7.26 -8.50 10.77
C PHE A 22 -5.96 -9.01 10.16
N GLY A 23 -5.43 -10.14 10.62
CA GLY A 23 -4.24 -10.79 10.07
C GLY A 23 -4.45 -11.18 8.61
N ASN A 24 -5.55 -11.90 8.32
CA ASN A 24 -5.89 -12.28 6.95
C ASN A 24 -6.11 -11.06 6.04
N ARG A 25 -6.72 -9.97 6.55
CA ARG A 25 -6.90 -8.74 5.75
C ARG A 25 -5.61 -7.93 5.60
N CYS A 26 -4.68 -8.01 6.54
CA CYS A 26 -3.37 -7.36 6.46
C CYS A 26 -2.50 -8.04 5.40
N GLU A 27 -2.39 -9.37 5.46
CA GLU A 27 -1.70 -10.18 4.47
C GLU A 27 -2.33 -9.97 3.08
N LEU A 28 -3.65 -10.08 2.98
CA LEU A 28 -4.35 -9.83 1.72
C LEU A 28 -4.06 -8.43 1.14
N LEU A 29 -4.08 -7.39 1.98
CA LEU A 29 -3.80 -6.03 1.55
C LEU A 29 -2.34 -5.86 1.13
N MET A 30 -1.40 -6.43 1.89
CA MET A 30 0.03 -6.41 1.58
C MET A 30 0.29 -7.08 0.24
N ASP A 31 -0.11 -8.35 0.09
CA ASP A 31 0.13 -9.16 -1.10
C ASP A 31 -0.49 -8.51 -2.34
N ALA A 32 -1.75 -8.08 -2.25
CA ALA A 32 -2.43 -7.44 -3.36
C ALA A 32 -1.78 -6.11 -3.76
N THR A 33 -1.35 -5.29 -2.79
CA THR A 33 -0.73 -3.99 -3.08
C THR A 33 0.65 -4.17 -3.70
N ILE A 34 1.48 -5.07 -3.15
CA ILE A 34 2.82 -5.35 -3.69
C ILE A 34 2.71 -5.97 -5.09
N ALA A 35 1.82 -6.95 -5.28
CA ALA A 35 1.57 -7.56 -6.57
C ALA A 35 1.08 -6.54 -7.61
N GLY A 36 0.19 -5.61 -7.21
CA GLY A 36 -0.27 -4.52 -8.05
C GLY A 36 0.85 -3.56 -8.44
N CYS A 37 1.67 -3.14 -7.49
CA CYS A 37 2.84 -2.29 -7.75
C CYS A 37 3.83 -3.00 -8.69
N ALA A 38 4.04 -4.31 -8.52
CA ALA A 38 4.90 -5.08 -9.41
C ALA A 38 4.36 -5.16 -10.85
N ILE A 39 3.04 -5.27 -11.04
CA ILE A 39 2.42 -5.25 -12.38
C ILE A 39 2.67 -3.91 -13.08
N VAL A 40 2.52 -2.81 -12.35
CA VAL A 40 2.74 -1.44 -12.87
C VAL A 40 4.20 -1.22 -13.19
N ALA A 41 5.09 -1.47 -12.23
CA ALA A 41 6.53 -1.20 -12.36
C ALA A 41 7.27 -2.17 -13.30
N HIS A 42 6.58 -3.13 -13.91
CA HIS A 42 7.12 -3.97 -15.00
C HIS A 42 6.34 -3.78 -16.31
N ALA A 43 5.47 -2.78 -16.40
CA ALA A 43 4.64 -2.57 -17.58
C ALA A 43 5.47 -2.08 -18.78
N ASP A 44 6.50 -1.28 -18.56
CA ASP A 44 7.45 -0.79 -19.56
C ASP A 44 8.79 -1.55 -19.56
N GLY A 45 8.97 -2.47 -18.59
CA GLY A 45 10.15 -3.29 -18.43
C GLY A 45 11.31 -2.63 -17.65
N ARG A 46 11.09 -1.49 -17.00
CA ARG A 46 12.07 -0.81 -16.16
C ARG A 46 11.50 -0.54 -14.77
N LEU A 47 12.34 -0.74 -13.77
CA LEU A 47 12.01 -0.48 -12.37
C LEU A 47 13.05 0.49 -11.81
N ASP A 48 12.61 1.64 -11.31
CA ASP A 48 13.45 2.65 -10.66
C ASP A 48 13.38 2.54 -9.13
N LEU A 49 14.49 2.86 -8.46
CA LEU A 49 14.55 3.05 -7.01
C LEU A 49 13.53 4.09 -6.50
N VAL A 50 13.18 5.07 -7.34
CA VAL A 50 12.15 6.08 -7.03
C VAL A 50 10.78 5.43 -6.83
N GLU A 51 10.40 4.49 -7.70
CA GLU A 51 9.14 3.75 -7.64
C GLU A 51 9.09 2.84 -6.41
N ILE A 52 10.18 2.11 -6.14
CA ILE A 52 10.31 1.28 -4.94
C ILE A 52 10.11 2.13 -3.69
N ARG A 53 10.79 3.28 -3.61
CA ARG A 53 10.66 4.20 -2.48
C ARG A 53 9.22 4.69 -2.33
N ARG A 54 8.53 5.01 -3.44
CA ARG A 54 7.15 5.48 -3.41
C ARG A 54 6.19 4.40 -2.92
N MET A 55 6.38 3.15 -3.35
CA MET A 55 5.62 1.99 -2.85
C MET A 55 5.76 1.87 -1.33
N PHE A 56 6.99 1.92 -0.81
CA PHE A 56 7.24 1.88 0.64
C PHE A 56 6.51 2.99 1.39
N ILE A 57 6.59 4.23 0.89
CA ILE A 57 5.91 5.36 1.53
C ILE A 57 4.40 5.13 1.55
N GLY A 58 3.81 4.76 0.40
CA GLY A 58 2.38 4.48 0.30
C GLY A 58 1.94 3.41 1.27
N MET A 59 2.65 2.27 1.33
CA MET A 59 2.32 1.19 2.25
C MET A 59 2.32 1.62 3.72
N ARG A 60 3.24 2.50 4.13
CA ARG A 60 3.33 2.99 5.51
C ARG A 60 2.18 3.92 5.92
N GLU A 61 1.45 4.49 4.97
CA GLU A 61 0.31 5.37 5.24
C GLU A 61 -0.95 4.58 5.67
N HIS A 62 -1.01 3.28 5.40
CA HIS A 62 -2.15 2.47 5.83
C HIS A 62 -1.94 1.90 7.24
N PRO A 63 -2.89 2.09 8.18
CA PRO A 63 -2.73 1.61 9.56
C PRO A 63 -2.47 0.10 9.69
N MET A 64 -3.01 -0.72 8.79
CA MET A 64 -2.82 -2.17 8.81
C MET A 64 -1.40 -2.58 8.40
N LEU A 65 -0.74 -1.79 7.56
CA LEU A 65 0.58 -2.09 7.00
C LEU A 65 1.70 -1.33 7.74
N ALA A 66 1.35 -0.33 8.55
CA ALA A 66 2.29 0.51 9.29
C ALA A 66 3.12 -0.23 10.36
N SER A 67 2.84 -1.49 10.66
CA SER A 67 3.68 -2.33 11.53
C SER A 67 4.62 -3.25 10.75
N LEU A 68 4.43 -3.40 9.42
CA LEU A 68 5.27 -4.28 8.61
C LEU A 68 6.70 -3.75 8.53
N SER A 69 7.64 -4.69 8.58
CA SER A 69 9.06 -4.40 8.42
C SER A 69 9.36 -4.01 6.98
N ARG A 70 10.40 -3.19 6.79
CA ARG A 70 10.84 -2.81 5.45
C ARG A 70 11.35 -4.03 4.69
N GLU A 71 11.99 -4.94 5.41
CA GLU A 71 12.58 -6.17 4.92
C GLU A 71 11.51 -7.12 4.36
N THR A 72 10.37 -7.24 5.04
CA THR A 72 9.22 -8.05 4.58
C THR A 72 8.69 -7.54 3.25
N ILE A 73 8.41 -6.24 3.16
CA ILE A 73 7.89 -5.61 1.93
C ILE A 73 8.92 -5.72 0.80
N ALA A 74 10.21 -5.50 1.11
CA ALA A 74 11.29 -5.62 0.13
C ALA A 74 11.40 -7.06 -0.41
N ALA A 75 11.36 -8.06 0.46
CA ALA A 75 11.46 -9.46 0.09
C ALA A 75 10.30 -9.90 -0.80
N GLU A 76 9.07 -9.50 -0.47
CA GLU A 76 7.89 -9.84 -1.26
C GLU A 76 7.94 -9.17 -2.65
N PHE A 77 8.30 -7.90 -2.69
CA PHE A 77 8.45 -7.19 -3.97
C PHE A 77 9.58 -7.77 -4.83
N GLU A 78 10.70 -8.17 -4.21
CA GLU A 78 11.83 -8.81 -4.87
C GLU A 78 11.46 -10.18 -5.47
N ALA A 79 10.62 -10.95 -4.77
CA ALA A 79 10.08 -12.21 -5.29
C ALA A 79 9.26 -11.98 -6.57
N HIS A 80 8.41 -10.95 -6.58
CA HIS A 80 7.69 -10.55 -7.78
C HIS A 80 8.62 -10.10 -8.90
N ARG A 81 9.59 -9.23 -8.59
CA ARG A 81 10.58 -8.74 -9.57
C ARG A 81 11.33 -9.89 -10.24
N SER A 82 11.81 -10.85 -9.44
CA SER A 82 12.47 -12.05 -9.93
C SER A 82 11.56 -12.89 -10.83
N ALA A 83 10.28 -13.06 -10.46
CA ALA A 83 9.32 -13.77 -11.29
C ALA A 83 9.06 -13.06 -12.63
N PHE A 84 8.88 -11.74 -12.62
CA PHE A 84 8.68 -10.94 -13.83
C PHE A 84 9.90 -10.95 -14.75
N ALA A 85 11.12 -10.99 -14.21
CA ALA A 85 12.34 -11.06 -15.00
C ALA A 85 12.49 -12.38 -15.78
N VAL A 86 11.98 -13.49 -15.23
CA VAL A 86 12.14 -14.83 -15.83
C VAL A 86 10.93 -15.19 -16.71
N TYR A 87 9.70 -15.00 -16.20
CA TYR A 87 8.46 -15.37 -16.90
C TYR A 87 7.40 -14.25 -16.78
N PRO A 88 7.52 -13.15 -17.55
CA PRO A 88 6.67 -11.97 -17.40
C PRO A 88 5.16 -12.27 -17.48
N SER A 89 4.75 -13.13 -18.41
CA SER A 89 3.34 -13.48 -18.61
C SER A 89 2.76 -14.25 -17.42
N ASP A 90 3.47 -15.27 -16.94
CA ASP A 90 3.03 -16.09 -15.80
C ASP A 90 3.06 -15.30 -14.49
N ALA A 91 4.09 -14.46 -14.32
CA ALA A 91 4.21 -13.56 -13.18
C ALA A 91 3.03 -12.58 -13.12
N ARG A 92 2.62 -12.01 -14.25
CA ARG A 92 1.42 -11.15 -14.33
C ARG A 92 0.15 -11.90 -13.94
N VAL A 93 -0.06 -13.12 -14.45
CA VAL A 93 -1.24 -13.94 -14.08
C VAL A 93 -1.26 -14.23 -12.58
N ASN A 94 -0.11 -14.60 -12.00
CA ASN A 94 0.01 -14.86 -10.57
C ASN A 94 -0.22 -13.62 -9.72
N ALA A 95 0.34 -12.47 -10.11
CA ALA A 95 0.13 -11.20 -9.42
C ALA A 95 -1.36 -10.80 -9.43
N LEU A 96 -2.05 -10.93 -10.57
CA LEU A 96 -3.49 -10.66 -10.65
C LEU A 96 -4.31 -11.61 -9.77
N ARG A 97 -3.87 -12.86 -9.60
CA ARG A 97 -4.51 -13.83 -8.68
C ARG A 97 -4.42 -13.37 -7.22
N LEU A 98 -3.33 -12.70 -6.83
CA LEU A 98 -3.17 -12.11 -5.49
C LEU A 98 -3.97 -10.81 -5.32
N VAL A 99 -4.12 -10.01 -6.38
CA VAL A 99 -4.94 -8.79 -6.35
C VAL A 99 -6.44 -9.10 -6.24
N ARG A 100 -6.92 -10.11 -6.98
CA ARG A 100 -8.35 -10.41 -7.15
C ARG A 100 -9.17 -10.51 -5.86
N PRO A 101 -8.73 -11.17 -4.76
CA PRO A 101 -9.56 -11.30 -3.57
C PRO A 101 -9.83 -9.95 -2.88
N LEU A 102 -9.01 -8.92 -3.12
CA LEU A 102 -9.23 -7.57 -2.59
C LEU A 102 -10.47 -6.89 -3.20
N SER A 103 -11.01 -7.40 -4.32
CA SER A 103 -12.29 -6.94 -4.90
C SER A 103 -13.49 -7.07 -3.95
N GLN A 104 -13.40 -7.95 -2.96
CA GLN A 104 -14.43 -8.11 -1.92
C GLN A 104 -14.43 -6.94 -0.92
N TYR A 105 -13.41 -6.07 -0.96
CA TYR A 105 -13.22 -4.96 -0.05
C TYR A 105 -12.98 -3.65 -0.83
N PRO A 106 -14.03 -3.02 -1.41
CA PRO A 106 -13.86 -1.91 -2.35
C PRO A 106 -13.03 -0.73 -1.83
N ARG A 107 -13.10 -0.43 -0.53
CA ARG A 107 -12.28 0.63 0.09
C ARG A 107 -10.79 0.28 0.12
N LEU A 108 -10.46 -0.97 0.46
CA LEU A 108 -9.08 -1.44 0.46
C LEU A 108 -8.57 -1.59 -0.98
N GLY A 109 -9.43 -2.06 -1.89
CA GLY A 109 -9.13 -2.11 -3.32
C GLY A 109 -8.82 -0.73 -3.90
N GLN A 110 -9.65 0.27 -3.61
CA GLN A 110 -9.41 1.64 -4.06
C GLN A 110 -8.08 2.17 -3.50
N TRP A 111 -7.82 1.97 -2.21
CA TRP A 111 -6.57 2.40 -1.59
C TRP A 111 -5.35 1.73 -2.24
N ALA A 112 -5.39 0.42 -2.50
CA ALA A 112 -4.30 -0.29 -3.16
C ALA A 112 -4.07 0.22 -4.60
N LEU A 113 -5.15 0.52 -5.34
CA LEU A 113 -5.07 1.12 -6.66
C LEU A 113 -4.45 2.52 -6.63
N ASP A 114 -4.78 3.32 -5.61
CA ASP A 114 -4.21 4.66 -5.42
C ASP A 114 -2.69 4.57 -5.18
N VAL A 115 -2.23 3.61 -4.36
CA VAL A 115 -0.79 3.35 -4.18
C VAL A 115 -0.12 2.94 -5.49
N CYS A 116 -0.71 2.03 -6.26
CA CYS A 116 -0.17 1.62 -7.56
C CYS A 116 -0.07 2.81 -8.54
N THR A 117 -1.07 3.68 -8.54
CA THR A 117 -1.11 4.88 -9.38
C THR A 117 -0.06 5.90 -8.95
N ASP A 118 0.17 6.05 -7.65
CA ASP A 118 1.19 6.92 -7.09
C ASP A 118 2.61 6.42 -7.41
N VAL A 119 2.81 5.09 -7.42
CA VAL A 119 4.06 4.46 -7.85
C VAL A 119 4.34 4.77 -9.32
N ALA A 120 3.37 4.56 -10.21
CA ALA A 120 3.48 4.88 -11.64
C ALA A 120 3.79 6.36 -11.92
N ARG A 121 3.43 7.26 -11.01
CA ARG A 121 3.64 8.71 -11.15
C ARG A 121 4.92 9.22 -10.49
N ALA A 122 5.71 8.32 -9.89
CA ALA A 122 6.79 8.70 -8.99
C ALA A 122 7.92 9.47 -9.68
N ASP A 123 8.14 9.23 -10.97
CA ASP A 123 9.13 9.90 -11.82
C ASP A 123 8.54 11.06 -12.67
N HIS A 124 7.26 11.38 -12.45
CA HIS A 124 6.48 12.38 -13.17
C HIS A 124 6.20 12.07 -14.66
N GLN A 125 6.36 10.82 -15.12
CA GLN A 125 6.02 10.41 -16.49
C GLN A 125 5.19 9.13 -16.49
N LEU A 126 3.88 9.26 -16.76
CA LEU A 126 3.01 8.09 -16.90
C LEU A 126 3.06 7.55 -18.34
N HIS A 127 3.55 6.33 -18.52
CA HIS A 127 3.64 5.66 -19.80
C HIS A 127 2.32 4.98 -20.20
N PRO A 128 2.02 4.83 -21.50
CA PRO A 128 0.80 4.14 -21.97
C PRO A 128 0.64 2.72 -21.41
N THR A 129 1.73 1.98 -21.26
CA THR A 129 1.72 0.62 -20.71
C THR A 129 1.35 0.58 -19.23
N GLU A 130 1.76 1.58 -18.44
CA GLU A 130 1.38 1.73 -17.04
C GLU A 130 -0.09 2.11 -16.89
N ILE A 131 -0.59 2.98 -17.78
CA ILE A 131 -2.02 3.30 -17.87
C ILE A 131 -2.84 2.03 -18.10
N ASP A 132 -2.43 1.19 -19.05
CA ASP A 132 -3.09 -0.09 -19.32
C ASP A 132 -3.03 -1.03 -18.10
N ALA A 133 -1.91 -1.07 -17.39
CA ALA A 133 -1.75 -1.83 -16.16
C ALA A 133 -2.69 -1.33 -15.04
N ILE A 134 -2.81 -0.01 -14.86
CA ILE A 134 -3.74 0.60 -13.89
C ILE A 134 -5.20 0.27 -14.25
N PHE A 135 -5.57 0.34 -15.53
CA PHE A 135 -6.91 -0.04 -15.97
C PHE A 135 -7.20 -1.53 -15.79
N LEU A 136 -6.20 -2.38 -15.96
CA LEU A 136 -6.31 -3.81 -15.67
C LEU A 136 -6.55 -4.04 -14.18
N LEU A 137 -5.74 -3.44 -13.31
CA LEU A 137 -5.89 -3.54 -11.86
C LEU A 137 -7.25 -3.03 -11.39
N ARG A 138 -7.71 -1.88 -11.88
CA ARG A 138 -9.03 -1.32 -11.57
C ARG A 138 -10.15 -2.31 -11.91
N ARG A 139 -10.09 -2.95 -13.08
CA ARG A 139 -11.04 -4.00 -13.51
C ARG A 139 -10.97 -5.23 -12.62
N THR A 140 -9.76 -5.71 -12.29
CA THR A 140 -9.55 -6.86 -11.40
C THR A 140 -10.11 -6.62 -9.99
N LEU A 141 -10.03 -5.38 -9.51
CA LEU A 141 -10.59 -4.97 -8.22
C LEU A 141 -12.10 -4.72 -8.26
N GLY A 142 -12.75 -4.80 -9.43
CA GLY A 142 -14.18 -4.54 -9.58
C GLY A 142 -14.55 -3.07 -9.31
N LEU A 143 -13.61 -2.14 -9.45
CA LEU A 143 -13.84 -0.73 -9.19
C LEU A 143 -14.46 -0.05 -10.42
N PRO A 144 -15.37 0.94 -10.22
CA PRO A 144 -15.96 1.68 -11.33
C PRO A 144 -14.87 2.42 -12.12
N PRO A 145 -15.07 2.72 -13.42
CA PRO A 145 -14.14 3.55 -14.17
C PRO A 145 -13.97 4.93 -13.53
N GLU A 146 -12.82 5.55 -13.78
CA GLU A 146 -12.51 6.88 -13.24
C GLU A 146 -13.59 7.89 -13.70
N GLY A 147 -14.16 8.65 -12.76
CA GLY A 147 -15.18 9.67 -13.06
C GLY A 147 -16.64 9.19 -13.12
N THR A 148 -16.96 7.90 -12.98
CA THR A 148 -18.38 7.43 -12.95
C THR A 148 -18.94 7.24 -11.53
N GLY A 149 -18.14 7.50 -10.50
CA GLY A 149 -18.66 7.64 -9.13
C GLY A 149 -19.15 9.07 -8.91
N ALA A 150 -20.27 9.25 -8.19
CA ALA A 150 -20.55 10.51 -7.52
C ALA A 150 -19.25 10.98 -6.82
N PRO A 151 -18.90 12.28 -6.82
CA PRO A 151 -17.60 12.75 -6.37
C PRO A 151 -17.30 12.11 -5.03
N ALA A 152 -16.33 11.20 -5.01
CA ALA A 152 -15.83 10.67 -3.75
C ALA A 152 -15.33 11.90 -3.03
N THR A 153 -16.04 12.31 -1.97
CA THR A 153 -15.49 13.24 -0.99
C THR A 153 -14.10 12.68 -0.71
N PRO A 154 -13.01 13.44 -0.96
CA PRO A 154 -11.69 12.91 -0.71
C PRO A 154 -11.73 12.37 0.71
N GLY A 155 -11.55 11.06 0.84
CA GLY A 155 -11.43 10.43 2.15
C GLY A 155 -10.37 11.22 2.91
N PRO A 156 -10.49 11.36 4.23
CA PRO A 156 -9.55 12.19 4.98
C PRO A 156 -8.14 11.77 4.58
N ARG A 157 -7.38 12.70 3.95
CA ARG A 157 -5.94 12.54 3.81
C ARG A 157 -5.47 12.30 5.22
N TRP A 158 -4.95 11.11 5.50
CA TRP A 158 -4.44 10.80 6.81
C TRP A 158 -3.31 11.79 7.08
N THR A 159 -3.57 12.74 7.97
CA THR A 159 -2.54 13.59 8.53
C THR A 159 -1.90 12.81 9.67
N PRO A 160 -0.59 12.53 9.63
CA PRO A 160 0.08 11.93 10.78
C PRO A 160 -0.18 12.79 12.02
N PRO A 161 -0.38 12.19 13.22
CA PRO A 161 -0.48 12.97 14.43
C PRO A 161 0.81 13.80 14.59
N LEU A 162 0.64 15.12 14.77
CA LEU A 162 1.69 16.07 15.15
C LEU A 162 2.22 15.68 16.55
N SER A 163 3.09 14.68 16.61
CA SER A 163 3.85 14.31 17.81
C SER A 163 5.08 13.48 17.43
N ALA A 164 6.01 14.12 16.72
CA ALA A 164 7.43 13.75 16.72
C ALA A 164 8.35 14.91 16.27
N ALA A 165 7.90 16.17 16.38
CA ALA A 165 8.79 17.33 16.27
C ALA A 165 9.41 17.63 17.64
N THR A 166 10.22 16.69 18.14
CA THR A 166 11.05 16.95 19.31
C THR A 166 12.36 17.56 18.83
N ALA A 167 12.48 18.87 19.06
CA ALA A 167 13.70 19.66 19.21
C ALA A 167 14.85 19.44 18.19
N ALA A 168 14.89 20.28 17.16
CA ALA A 168 16.16 20.65 16.54
C ALA A 168 16.94 21.61 17.46
N PRO A 169 18.21 21.36 17.81
CA PRO A 169 19.02 22.33 18.53
C PRO A 169 19.35 23.53 17.64
N GLY A 170 19.31 24.72 18.24
CA GLY A 170 19.32 26.01 17.57
C GLY A 170 20.51 26.24 16.62
N ARG A 171 20.19 26.78 15.45
CA ARG A 171 21.16 27.55 14.66
C ARG A 171 21.06 29.01 15.08
N THR A 172 22.05 29.47 15.83
CA THR A 172 22.36 30.89 15.97
C THR A 172 22.78 31.44 14.61
N VAL A 173 22.12 32.52 14.20
CA VAL A 173 22.51 33.32 13.03
C VAL A 173 23.44 34.41 13.54
N PRO A 174 24.66 34.59 13.02
CA PRO A 174 25.46 35.75 13.38
C PRO A 174 24.92 37.00 12.68
N SER A 175 24.70 38.05 13.47
CA SER A 175 24.32 39.39 13.04
C SER A 175 25.41 40.01 12.17
N VAL A 176 25.04 40.47 10.98
CA VAL A 176 25.87 41.31 10.13
C VAL A 176 25.93 42.69 10.77
N GLY A 177 27.07 43.02 11.37
CA GLY A 177 27.36 44.35 11.88
C GLY A 177 27.56 45.33 10.73
N ALA A 178 26.75 46.38 10.74
CA ALA A 178 26.94 47.58 9.94
C ALA A 178 27.89 48.54 10.68
N SER A 179 28.97 48.96 10.00
CA SER A 179 29.66 50.27 10.02
C SER A 179 31.15 50.07 9.74
#